data_AF-A0A959T2F3-F1
#
_entry.id   AF-A0A959T2F3-F1
#
_cell.length_a   1.000
_cell.length_b   1.000
_cell.length_c   1.000
_cell.angle_alpha   90.00
_cell.angle_beta   90.00
_cell.angle_gamma   90.00
#
_symmetry.space_group_name_H-M   'P 1'
#
loop_
_entity.id
_entity.type
_entity.pdbx_description
1 polymer ?
#
loop_
_entity_poly.entity_id
_entity_poly.type
_entity_poly.pdbx_seq_one_letter_code
_entity_poly.pdbx_strand_id
1 'polypeptide(L)'
;MRSFEIPDHYRSGLIGRVKAHRKAHDPRKKDLSPTLLDLGPVRFVLARHFGFCYGVENAIEISYKALEENPGKRIFLLSQMIHNPAVNDDLVARGMRFVQDTEGNLLMDWD
;
A
#
# COMPACT_ATOMS: atom_id res chain seq x y z
N MET A 1 0.78 7.94 16.83
CA MET A 1 1.02 6.83 15.89
C MET A 1 1.76 7.39 14.70
N ARG A 2 2.81 6.73 14.23
CA ARG A 2 3.61 7.15 13.07
C ARG A 2 2.72 7.31 11.83
N SER A 3 2.93 8.38 11.08
CA SER A 3 2.36 8.58 9.73
C SER A 3 3.39 8.15 8.69
N PHE A 4 2.90 7.68 7.55
CA PHE A 4 3.73 7.28 6.41
C PHE A 4 3.47 8.16 5.20
N GLU A 5 4.54 8.50 4.50
CA GLU A 5 4.55 9.15 3.20
C GLU A 5 4.31 8.10 2.11
N ILE A 6 3.03 7.90 1.80
CA ILE A 6 2.57 7.02 0.73
C ILE A 6 2.15 7.88 -0.47
N PRO A 7 2.55 7.52 -1.71
CA PRO A 7 2.15 8.23 -2.92
C PRO A 7 0.64 8.45 -3.02
N ASP A 8 0.26 9.65 -3.46
CA ASP A 8 -1.14 10.09 -3.45
C ASP A 8 -2.05 9.26 -4.36
N HIS A 9 -1.51 8.65 -5.43
CA HIS A 9 -2.28 7.81 -6.33
C HIS A 9 -2.76 6.49 -5.67
N TYR A 10 -2.18 6.10 -4.51
CA TYR A 10 -2.71 5.00 -3.70
C TYR A 10 -3.79 5.45 -2.70
N ARG A 11 -4.02 6.75 -2.56
CA ARG A 11 -5.00 7.31 -1.64
C ARG A 11 -6.32 7.57 -2.35
N SER A 12 -7.42 7.38 -1.63
CA SER A 12 -8.76 7.73 -2.10
C SER A 12 -9.37 8.80 -1.19
N GLY A 13 -9.81 9.91 -1.80
CA GLY A 13 -10.46 10.99 -1.08
C GLY A 13 -11.81 10.61 -0.45
N LEU A 14 -12.53 9.65 -1.04
CA LEU A 14 -13.77 9.12 -0.44
C LEU A 14 -13.45 8.21 0.75
N ILE A 15 -12.57 7.22 0.55
CA ILE A 15 -12.19 6.26 1.59
C ILE A 15 -11.51 6.96 2.77
N GLY A 16 -10.67 7.98 2.49
CA GLY A 16 -10.05 8.81 3.52
C GLY A 16 -11.08 9.50 4.42
N ARG A 17 -12.12 10.10 3.83
CA ARG A 17 -13.22 10.74 4.57
C ARG A 17 -14.00 9.72 5.40
N VAL A 18 -14.32 8.55 4.85
CA VAL A 18 -14.99 7.46 5.59
C VAL A 18 -14.15 7.02 6.79
N LYS A 19 -12.86 6.75 6.59
CA LYS A 19 -11.95 6.34 7.67
C LYS A 19 -11.79 7.42 8.74
N ALA A 20 -11.71 8.70 8.34
CA ALA A 20 -11.61 9.83 9.26
C ALA A 20 -12.87 9.97 10.12
N HIS A 21 -14.06 9.91 9.52
CA HIS A 21 -15.33 9.90 10.22
C HIS A 21 -15.38 8.79 11.27
N ARG A 22 -15.01 7.56 10.89
CA ARG A 22 -15.01 6.43 11.84
C ARG A 22 -13.97 6.54 12.94
N LYS A 23 -12.80 7.12 12.66
CA LYS A 23 -11.77 7.36 13.67
C LYS A 23 -12.22 8.39 14.69
N ALA A 24 -12.97 9.41 14.28
CA ALA A 24 -13.52 10.41 15.19
C ALA A 24 -14.56 9.82 16.17
N HIS A 25 -15.42 8.92 15.68
CA HIS A 25 -16.49 8.32 16.48
C HIS A 25 -16.08 7.07 17.27
N ASP A 26 -15.12 6.29 16.76
CA ASP A 26 -14.60 5.10 17.42
C ASP A 26 -13.07 5.00 17.22
N PRO A 27 -12.28 5.78 17.98
CA PRO A 27 -10.82 5.85 17.83
C PRO A 27 -10.12 4.57 18.25
N ARG A 28 -10.73 3.78 19.14
CA ARG A 28 -10.19 2.51 19.65
C ARG A 28 -10.61 1.32 18.79
N LYS A 29 -11.38 1.54 17.71
CA LYS A 29 -11.83 0.52 16.76
C LYS A 29 -12.56 -0.65 17.44
N LYS A 30 -13.37 -0.35 18.47
CA LYS A 30 -14.15 -1.36 19.20
C LYS A 30 -15.37 -1.83 18.40
N ASP A 31 -15.96 -0.93 17.62
CA ASP A 31 -17.06 -1.26 16.73
C ASP A 31 -16.49 -1.89 15.45
N LEU A 32 -16.77 -3.19 15.28
CA LEU A 32 -16.33 -4.00 14.15
C LEU A 32 -17.34 -4.02 12.99
N SER A 33 -18.48 -3.34 13.14
CA SER A 33 -19.49 -3.28 12.08
C SER A 33 -18.93 -2.62 10.81
N PRO A 34 -19.39 -3.03 9.62
CA PRO A 34 -19.03 -2.35 8.39
C PRO A 34 -19.64 -0.94 8.35
N THR A 35 -19.11 -0.09 7.47
CA THR A 35 -19.71 1.21 7.16
C THR A 35 -20.72 1.01 6.04
N LEU A 36 -21.97 1.40 6.28
CA LEU A 36 -22.98 1.45 5.22
C LEU A 36 -23.03 2.87 4.64
N LEU A 37 -22.78 2.99 3.34
CA LEU A 37 -23.11 4.20 2.58
C LEU A 37 -24.41 3.93 1.83
N ASP A 38 -25.52 4.46 2.35
CA ASP A 38 -26.83 4.33 1.74
C ASP A 38 -27.09 5.51 0.80
N LEU A 39 -27.21 5.23 -0.50
CA LEU A 39 -27.53 6.21 -1.54
C LEU A 39 -28.95 5.96 -2.12
N GLY A 40 -29.83 5.29 -1.37
CA GLY A 40 -31.19 4.94 -1.78
C GLY A 40 -31.23 3.60 -2.52
N PRO A 41 -31.44 3.57 -3.85
CA PRO A 41 -31.48 2.31 -4.61
C PRO A 41 -30.16 1.55 -4.63
N VAL A 42 -29.04 2.20 -4.28
CA VAL A 42 -27.71 1.59 -4.23
C VAL A 42 -27.13 1.77 -2.83
N ARG A 43 -26.56 0.70 -2.29
CA ARG A 43 -25.91 0.68 -0.99
C ARG A 43 -24.51 0.11 -1.12
N PHE A 44 -23.52 0.79 -0.53
CA PHE A 44 -22.16 0.31 -0.46
C PHE A 44 -21.84 -0.12 0.97
N VAL A 45 -21.38 -1.36 1.13
CA VAL A 45 -20.93 -1.90 2.41
C VAL A 45 -19.41 -1.93 2.40
N LEU A 46 -18.80 -1.08 3.21
CA LEU A 46 -17.34 -1.00 3.36
C LEU A 46 -16.94 -1.71 4.64
N ALA A 47 -16.05 -2.70 4.55
CA ALA A 47 -15.52 -3.40 5.72
C ALA A 47 -14.94 -2.41 6.76
N ARG A 48 -14.94 -2.78 8.05
CA ARG A 48 -14.33 -1.96 9.10
C ARG A 48 -12.84 -1.71 8.86
N HIS A 49 -12.14 -2.76 8.44
CA HIS A 49 -10.71 -2.77 8.20
C HIS A 49 -10.46 -3.15 6.75
N PHE A 50 -9.81 -2.25 6.01
CA PHE A 50 -9.48 -2.44 4.60
C PHE A 50 -8.40 -1.46 4.15
N GLY A 51 -7.72 -1.80 3.05
CA GLY A 51 -6.57 -1.08 2.53
C GLY A 51 -5.26 -1.51 3.20
N PHE A 52 -4.21 -0.70 3.04
CA PHE A 52 -2.89 -1.03 3.55
C PHE A 52 -2.85 -1.12 5.08
N CYS A 53 -2.16 -2.15 5.57
CA CYS A 53 -1.80 -2.26 6.97
C CYS A 53 -0.51 -1.47 7.24
N TYR A 54 -0.19 -1.28 8.52
CA TYR A 54 1.02 -0.57 8.94
C TYR A 54 2.30 -1.11 8.28
N GLY A 55 2.44 -2.45 8.19
CA GLY A 55 3.62 -3.07 7.59
C GLY A 55 3.78 -2.76 6.11
N VAL A 56 2.66 -2.78 5.37
CA VAL A 56 2.65 -2.42 3.94
C VAL A 56 2.95 -0.94 3.74
N GLU A 57 2.34 -0.04 4.52
CA GLU A 57 2.63 1.39 4.44
C GLU A 57 4.12 1.68 4.73
N ASN A 58 4.66 1.09 5.80
CA ASN A 58 6.07 1.26 6.16
C ASN A 58 7.01 0.78 5.06
N ALA A 59 6.73 -0.38 4.47
CA ALA A 59 7.62 -0.96 3.48
C ALA A 59 7.51 -0.25 2.12
N ILE A 60 6.33 0.25 1.73
CA ILE A 60 6.20 1.19 0.60
C ILE A 60 7.05 2.44 0.83
N GLU A 61 6.93 3.12 1.97
CA GLU A 61 7.72 4.32 2.26
C GLU A 61 9.23 4.04 2.14
N ILE A 62 9.71 2.91 2.69
CA ILE A 62 11.12 2.51 2.61
C ILE A 62 11.56 2.28 1.16
N SER A 63 10.75 1.57 0.35
CA SER A 63 11.10 1.28 -1.05
C SER A 63 11.20 2.56 -1.90
N TYR A 64 10.32 3.52 -1.69
CA TYR A 64 10.35 4.80 -2.42
C TYR A 64 11.55 5.65 -1.97
N LYS A 65 11.77 5.77 -0.66
CA LYS A 65 12.94 6.48 -0.13
C LYS A 65 14.25 5.87 -0.61
N ALA A 66 14.36 4.55 -0.68
CA ALA A 66 15.55 3.87 -1.19
C ALA A 66 15.88 4.31 -2.64
N LEU A 67 14.87 4.48 -3.49
CA LEU A 67 15.05 4.98 -4.87
C LEU A 67 15.39 6.47 -4.89
N GLU A 68 14.67 7.29 -4.13
CA GLU A 68 14.83 8.76 -4.11
C GLU A 68 16.16 9.21 -3.51
N GLU A 69 16.60 8.57 -2.43
CA GLU A 69 17.84 8.90 -1.72
C GLU A 69 19.11 8.36 -2.41
N ASN A 70 18.96 7.48 -3.41
CA ASN A 70 20.07 6.84 -4.11
C ASN A 70 20.00 7.02 -5.63
N PRO A 71 19.99 8.27 -6.13
CA PRO A 71 19.90 8.53 -7.57
C PRO A 71 21.05 7.86 -8.32
N GLY A 72 20.72 7.18 -9.42
CA GLY A 72 21.68 6.50 -10.29
C GLY A 72 22.22 5.17 -9.76
N LYS A 73 21.88 4.76 -8.53
CA LYS A 73 22.24 3.43 -8.03
C LYS A 73 21.23 2.38 -8.47
N ARG A 74 21.69 1.13 -8.60
CA ARG A 74 20.81 -0.02 -8.81
C ARG A 74 20.27 -0.46 -7.45
N ILE A 75 18.95 -0.44 -7.29
CA ILE A 75 18.27 -0.93 -6.09
C ILE A 75 17.57 -2.24 -6.42
N PHE A 76 17.78 -3.25 -5.57
CA PHE A 76 17.22 -4.58 -5.74
C PHE A 76 16.36 -4.95 -4.53
N LEU A 77 15.22 -5.57 -4.79
CA LEU A 77 14.41 -6.27 -3.79
C LEU A 77 14.53 -7.77 -4.03
N LEU A 78 14.56 -8.55 -2.95
CA LEU A 78 14.71 -10.00 -3.04
C LEU A 78 13.56 -10.64 -3.83
N SER A 79 12.33 -10.24 -3.54
CA SER A 79 11.13 -10.65 -4.25
C SER A 79 10.16 -9.47 -4.31
N GLN A 80 8.93 -9.70 -4.78
CA GLN A 80 7.87 -8.69 -4.82
C GLN A 80 7.76 -7.93 -3.50
N MET A 81 7.52 -6.62 -3.59
CA MET A 81 7.34 -5.78 -2.40
C MET A 81 6.09 -6.26 -1.63
N ILE A 82 4.97 -6.32 -2.32
CA ILE A 82 3.72 -6.94 -1.85
C ILE A 82 3.09 -7.70 -3.01
N HIS A 83 2.18 -8.64 -2.74
CA HIS A 83 1.39 -9.31 -3.78
C HIS A 83 0.29 -8.39 -4.36
N ASN A 84 0.72 -7.26 -4.93
CA ASN A 84 -0.09 -6.30 -5.65
C ASN A 84 0.68 -5.87 -6.90
N PRO A 85 0.26 -6.33 -8.10
CA PRO A 85 0.95 -6.04 -9.35
C PRO A 85 1.16 -4.53 -9.58
N ALA A 86 0.13 -3.71 -9.34
CA ALA A 86 0.22 -2.27 -9.57
C ALA A 86 1.31 -1.59 -8.72
N VAL A 87 1.52 -2.05 -7.47
CA VAL A 87 2.58 -1.51 -6.61
C VAL A 87 3.96 -1.96 -7.09
N ASN A 88 4.09 -3.22 -7.50
CA ASN A 88 5.36 -3.72 -8.02
C ASN A 88 5.72 -3.06 -9.35
N ASP A 89 4.74 -2.86 -10.24
CA ASP A 89 4.92 -2.22 -11.54
C ASP A 89 5.37 -0.77 -11.40
N ASP A 90 4.82 -0.01 -10.44
CA ASP A 90 5.28 1.37 -10.17
C ASP A 90 6.74 1.39 -9.66
N LEU A 91 7.11 0.46 -8.78
CA LEU A 91 8.50 0.36 -8.30
C LEU A 91 9.46 -0.01 -9.44
N VAL A 92 9.09 -0.95 -10.31
CA VAL A 92 9.89 -1.35 -11.47
C VAL A 92 10.01 -0.19 -12.47
N ALA A 93 8.93 0.54 -12.74
CA ALA A 93 8.95 1.71 -13.60
C ALA A 93 9.89 2.82 -13.09
N ARG A 94 10.11 2.87 -11.76
CA ARG A 94 11.06 3.79 -11.10
C ARG A 94 12.49 3.26 -11.04
N GLY A 95 12.76 2.06 -11.55
CA GLY A 95 14.10 1.47 -11.65
C GLY A 95 14.44 0.44 -10.57
N MET A 96 13.50 0.07 -9.71
CA MET A 96 13.66 -1.08 -8.81
C MET A 96 13.73 -2.37 -9.62
N ARG A 97 14.53 -3.35 -9.16
CA ARG A 97 14.60 -4.68 -9.78
C ARG A 97 14.33 -5.77 -8.75
N PHE A 98 13.64 -6.82 -9.16
CA PHE A 98 13.41 -8.00 -8.32
C PHE A 98 14.44 -9.08 -8.64
N VAL A 99 15.02 -9.69 -7.61
CA VAL A 99 15.98 -10.79 -7.76
C VAL A 99 15.26 -12.10 -8.07
N GLN A 100 14.15 -12.36 -7.36
CA GLN A 100 13.39 -13.60 -7.46
C GLN A 100 11.91 -13.32 -7.68
N ASP A 101 11.21 -14.29 -8.25
CA ASP A 101 9.75 -14.32 -8.23
C ASP A 101 9.22 -14.75 -6.83
N THR A 102 7.93 -15.05 -6.74
CA THR A 102 7.28 -15.48 -5.48
C THR A 102 7.51 -16.95 -5.15
N GLU A 103 8.06 -17.73 -6.08
CA GLU A 103 8.40 -19.14 -5.91
C GLU A 103 9.90 -19.35 -5.60
N GLY A 104 10.70 -18.27 -5.68
CA GLY A 104 12.14 -18.28 -5.43
C GLY A 104 12.98 -18.50 -6.67
N ASN A 105 12.38 -18.52 -7.86
CA ASN A 105 13.12 -18.61 -9.12
C ASN A 105 13.83 -17.28 -9.39
N LEU A 106 15.08 -17.34 -9.87
CA LEU A 106 15.84 -16.15 -10.22
C LEU A 106 15.25 -15.47 -11.46
N LEU A 107 15.04 -14.15 -11.38
CA LEU A 107 14.56 -13.30 -12.48
C LEU A 107 15.69 -12.58 -13.22
N MET A 108 16.91 -12.72 -12.73
CA MET A 108 18.09 -12.12 -13.30
C MET A 108 19.29 -13.03 -13.09
N ASP A 109 20.19 -13.01 -14.08
CA ASP A 109 21.49 -13.64 -13.97
C ASP A 109 22.43 -12.79 -13.13
N TRP A 110 23.31 -13.45 -12.38
CA TRP A 110 24.27 -12.82 -11.47
C TRP A 110 25.70 -12.80 -12.01
N ASP A 111 25.91 -13.35 -13.21
CA ASP A 111 27.19 -13.42 -13.91
C ASP A 111 27.52 -12.11 -14.65
#